data_AF-A0A932UNK3-F1
#
_entry.id   AF-A0A932UNK3-F1
#
_cell.length_a   1.000
_cell.length_b   1.000
_cell.length_c   1.000
_cell.angle_alpha   90.00
_cell.angle_beta   90.00
_cell.angle_gamma   90.00
#
_symmetry.space_group_name_H-M   'P 1'
#
loop_
_entity.id
_entity.type
_entity.pdbx_description
1 polymer ?
#
loop_
_entity_poly.entity_id
_entity_poly.type
_entity_poly.pdbx_seq_one_letter_code
_entity_poly.pdbx_strand_id
1 'polypeptide(L)'
;MFDLDIGLVPVVALEDLVLTKKTQRDKDWATIGELIEADMVAHQAQVDERRLAFWLREARSADTVIELAQAYQEAAAAAAAGRPLLRAALEGNRAALELQLAQEQIEGKAADRQYWAPLRRELEAMRQEHRRRENT
;
A
#
# COMPACT_ATOMS: atom_id res chain seq x y z
N MET A 1 -29.04 -23.03 7.31
CA MET A 1 -28.97 -21.99 6.26
C MET A 1 -28.95 -20.67 7.00
N PHE A 2 -27.76 -20.12 7.24
CA PHE A 2 -27.62 -18.88 8.00
C PHE A 2 -27.82 -17.72 7.03
N ASP A 3 -29.03 -17.17 7.05
CA ASP A 3 -29.34 -15.89 6.43
C ASP A 3 -28.81 -14.82 7.39
N LEU A 4 -27.54 -14.46 7.21
CA LEU A 4 -26.95 -13.38 7.98
C LEU A 4 -27.47 -12.09 7.37
N ASP A 5 -28.51 -11.52 7.97
CA ASP A 5 -29.02 -10.17 7.69
C ASP A 5 -28.00 -9.13 8.21
N ILE A 6 -26.79 -9.18 7.66
CA ILE A 6 -25.79 -8.14 7.79
C ILE A 6 -26.28 -7.02 6.90
N GLY A 7 -26.92 -6.02 7.50
CA GLY A 7 -27.32 -4.78 6.82
C GLY A 7 -26.15 -4.12 6.07
N LEU A 8 -26.41 -2.99 5.43
CA LEU A 8 -25.44 -2.33 4.54
C LEU A 8 -24.07 -2.15 5.20
N VAL A 9 -23.06 -2.91 4.75
CA VAL A 9 -21.67 -2.77 5.22
C VAL A 9 -20.98 -1.72 4.33
N PRO A 10 -20.58 -0.56 4.88
CA PRO A 10 -19.80 0.41 4.10
C PRO A 10 -18.43 -0.19 3.79
N VAL A 11 -18.17 -0.46 2.51
CA VAL A 11 -16.88 -0.94 2.02
C VAL A 11 -16.02 0.28 1.68
N VAL A 12 -14.81 0.31 2.24
CA VAL A 12 -13.79 1.31 1.91
C VAL A 12 -13.17 0.94 0.55
N ALA A 13 -12.97 1.91 -0.34
CA ALA A 13 -12.34 1.65 -1.64
C ALA A 13 -10.90 1.14 -1.45
N LEU A 14 -10.38 0.36 -2.41
CA LEU A 14 -9.02 -0.16 -2.29
C LEU A 14 -7.97 0.96 -2.14
N GLU A 15 -8.12 2.05 -2.89
CA GLU A 15 -7.28 3.25 -2.78
C GLU A 15 -7.27 3.80 -1.34
N ASP A 16 -8.45 3.94 -0.72
CA ASP A 16 -8.60 4.42 0.65
C ASP A 16 -8.03 3.41 1.66
N LEU A 17 -8.16 2.11 1.40
CA LEU A 17 -7.57 1.07 2.22
C LEU A 17 -6.05 1.16 2.19
N VAL A 18 -5.45 1.36 1.00
CA VAL A 18 -4.00 1.51 0.87
C VAL A 18 -3.50 2.77 1.59
N LEU A 19 -4.21 3.89 1.46
CA LEU A 19 -3.87 5.14 2.16
C LEU A 19 -4.01 5.04 3.68
N THR A 20 -5.00 4.30 4.18
CA THR A 20 -5.30 4.19 5.62
C THR A 20 -4.50 3.08 6.31
N LYS A 21 -4.11 2.04 5.57
CA LYS A 21 -3.45 0.86 6.11
C LYS A 21 -1.95 1.09 6.27
N LYS A 22 -1.59 1.45 7.50
CA LYS A 22 -0.21 1.54 7.99
C LYS A 22 0.51 0.21 7.78
N THR A 23 1.48 0.18 6.87
CA THR A 23 2.36 -0.96 6.55
C THR A 23 3.38 -1.22 7.67
N GLN A 24 2.90 -1.47 8.90
CA GLN A 24 3.78 -1.69 10.05
C GLN A 24 4.45 -3.06 10.04
N ARG A 25 3.82 -4.07 9.42
CA ARG A 25 4.31 -5.46 9.41
C ARG A 25 4.56 -5.92 7.98
N ASP A 26 5.54 -6.80 7.82
CA ASP A 26 5.84 -7.45 6.53
C ASP A 26 4.61 -8.01 5.83
N LYS A 27 3.73 -8.68 6.59
CA LYS A 27 2.51 -9.25 6.05
C LYS A 27 1.56 -8.20 5.46
N ASP A 28 1.53 -6.98 6.01
CA ASP A 28 0.62 -5.94 5.51
C ASP A 28 1.11 -5.43 4.13
N TRP A 29 2.42 -5.45 3.86
CA TRP A 29 2.98 -5.13 2.55
C TRP A 29 2.55 -6.14 1.49
N ALA A 30 2.70 -7.44 1.80
CA ALA A 30 2.32 -8.54 0.91
C ALA A 30 0.80 -8.56 0.66
N THR A 31 -0.03 -8.45 1.71
CA THR A 31 -1.49 -8.41 1.56
C THR A 31 -1.98 -7.26 0.70
N ILE A 32 -1.38 -6.07 0.80
CA ILE A 32 -1.76 -4.96 -0.10
C ILE A 32 -1.34 -5.28 -1.54
N GLY A 33 -0.17 -5.87 -1.77
CA GLY A 33 0.25 -6.31 -3.10
C GLY A 33 -0.77 -7.27 -3.73
N GLU A 34 -1.19 -8.29 -2.98
CA GLU A 34 -2.21 -9.25 -3.41
C GLU A 34 -3.56 -8.58 -3.73
N LEU A 35 -3.98 -7.59 -2.93
CA LEU A 35 -5.23 -6.87 -3.19
C LEU A 35 -5.16 -6.02 -4.47
N ILE A 36 -4.00 -5.43 -4.76
CA ILE A 36 -3.79 -4.66 -6.00
C ILE A 36 -3.82 -5.58 -7.20
N GLU A 37 -3.13 -6.72 -7.14
CA GLU A 37 -3.16 -7.72 -8.22
C GLU A 37 -4.59 -8.26 -8.44
N ALA A 38 -5.34 -8.50 -7.37
CA ALA A 38 -6.75 -8.89 -7.49
C ALA A 38 -7.61 -7.80 -8.15
N ASP A 39 -7.39 -6.53 -7.82
CA ASP A 39 -8.10 -5.40 -8.45
C ASP A 39 -7.74 -5.27 -9.94
N MET A 40 -6.48 -5.52 -10.30
CA MET A 40 -6.04 -5.58 -11.69
C MET A 40 -6.77 -6.64 -12.49
N VAL A 41 -6.83 -7.88 -11.97
CA VAL A 41 -7.55 -8.98 -12.62
C VAL A 41 -9.04 -8.66 -12.76
N ALA A 42 -9.65 -8.07 -11.73
CA ALA A 42 -11.07 -7.73 -11.74
C ALA A 42 -11.43 -6.65 -12.78
N HIS A 43 -10.49 -5.76 -13.13
CA HIS A 43 -10.74 -4.62 -14.01
C HIS A 43 -9.93 -4.65 -15.32
N GLN A 44 -9.27 -5.76 -15.65
CA GLN A 44 -8.43 -5.91 -16.84
C GLN A 44 -9.15 -5.60 -18.16
N ALA A 45 -10.47 -5.81 -18.22
CA ALA A 45 -11.27 -5.59 -19.41
C ALA A 45 -11.59 -4.11 -19.68
N GLN A 46 -11.47 -3.24 -18.66
CA GLN A 46 -11.77 -1.82 -18.78
C GLN A 46 -10.85 -1.02 -17.84
N VAL A 47 -9.62 -0.84 -18.29
CA VAL A 47 -8.62 -0.03 -17.59
C VAL A 47 -8.91 1.45 -17.84
N ASP A 48 -9.29 2.18 -16.80
CA ASP A 48 -9.40 3.64 -16.83
C ASP A 48 -8.10 4.32 -16.36
N GLU A 49 -7.94 5.61 -16.68
CA GLU A 49 -6.72 6.38 -16.37
C GLU A 49 -6.45 6.48 -14.86
N ARG A 50 -7.49 6.64 -14.04
CA ARG A 50 -7.36 6.75 -12.58
C ARG A 50 -6.79 5.47 -12.01
N ARG A 51 -7.33 4.33 -12.43
CA ARG A 51 -6.96 3.01 -11.96
C ARG A 51 -5.57 2.62 -12.43
N LEU A 52 -5.23 2.94 -13.69
CA LEU A 52 -3.86 2.78 -14.19
C LEU A 52 -2.85 3.58 -13.35
N ALA A 53 -3.15 4.85 -13.07
CA ALA A 53 -2.30 5.69 -12.24
C ALA A 53 -2.16 5.16 -10.80
N PHE A 54 -3.23 4.58 -10.26
CA PHE A 54 -3.22 3.90 -8.97
C PHE A 54 -2.32 2.65 -9.00
N TRP A 55 -2.48 1.76 -9.98
CA TRP A 55 -1.68 0.54 -10.10
C TRP A 55 -0.19 0.84 -10.30
N LEU A 56 0.16 1.80 -11.15
CA LEU A 56 1.56 2.22 -11.34
C LEU A 56 2.19 2.75 -10.05
N ARG A 57 1.40 3.44 -9.21
CA ARG A 57 1.86 3.98 -7.93
C ARG A 57 1.99 2.91 -6.85
N GLU A 58 1.10 1.92 -6.83
CA GLU A 58 0.96 1.05 -5.65
C GLU A 58 1.37 -0.41 -5.89
N ALA A 59 1.53 -0.89 -7.13
CA ALA A 59 1.90 -2.28 -7.41
C ALA A 59 3.24 -2.66 -6.75
N ARG A 60 3.32 -3.86 -6.16
CA ARG A 60 4.41 -4.24 -5.23
C ARG A 60 5.23 -5.45 -5.65
N SER A 61 4.88 -6.08 -6.77
CA SER A 61 5.62 -7.18 -7.37
C SER A 61 6.43 -6.68 -8.55
N ALA A 62 7.68 -7.14 -8.68
CA ALA A 62 8.55 -6.76 -9.79
C ALA A 62 7.93 -7.16 -11.14
N ASP A 63 7.32 -8.34 -11.22
CA ASP A 63 6.72 -8.84 -12.47
C ASP A 63 5.53 -7.97 -12.87
N THR A 64 4.61 -7.69 -11.95
CA THR A 64 3.44 -6.82 -12.18
C THR A 64 3.86 -5.41 -12.57
N VAL A 65 4.87 -4.85 -11.91
CA VAL A 65 5.34 -3.49 -12.19
C VAL A 65 6.01 -3.42 -13.58
N ILE A 66 6.78 -4.44 -13.97
CA ILE A 66 7.36 -4.53 -15.32
C ILE A 66 6.25 -4.66 -16.37
N GLU A 67 5.30 -5.57 -16.17
CA GLU A 67 4.18 -5.78 -17.09
C GLU A 67 3.38 -4.49 -17.31
N LEU A 68 3.03 -3.78 -16.22
CA LEU A 68 2.35 -2.48 -16.30
C LEU A 68 3.19 -1.42 -17.00
N ALA A 69 4.47 -1.31 -16.66
CA ALA A 69 5.35 -0.30 -17.25
C ALA A 69 5.56 -0.53 -18.76
N GLN A 70 5.65 -1.78 -19.18
CA GLN A 70 5.81 -2.14 -20.59
C GLN A 70 4.50 -1.98 -21.38
N ALA A 71 3.36 -2.32 -20.79
CA ALA A 71 2.06 -2.15 -21.42
C ALA A 71 1.65 -0.68 -21.56
N TYR A 72 2.06 0.18 -20.62
CA TYR A 72 1.64 1.59 -20.55
C TYR A 72 2.84 2.54 -20.38
N GLN A 73 3.75 2.53 -21.37
CA GLN A 73 5.04 3.23 -21.28
C GLN A 73 4.93 4.73 -20.98
N GLU A 74 4.00 5.44 -21.64
CA GLU A 74 3.83 6.89 -21.44
C GLU A 74 3.34 7.21 -20.02
N ALA A 75 2.34 6.47 -19.53
CA ALA A 75 1.80 6.64 -18.19
C ALA A 75 2.84 6.28 -17.12
N ALA A 76 3.61 5.21 -17.33
CA ALA A 76 4.70 4.81 -16.43
C ALA A 76 5.83 5.84 -16.40
N ALA A 77 6.20 6.41 -17.55
CA ALA A 77 7.20 7.47 -17.63
C ALA A 77 6.76 8.74 -16.90
N ALA A 78 5.48 9.12 -17.01
CA ALA A 78 4.91 10.24 -16.25
C ALA A 78 4.90 9.95 -14.74
N ALA A 79 4.49 8.75 -14.33
CA ALA A 79 4.43 8.34 -12.94
C ALA A 79 5.83 8.18 -12.29
N ALA A 80 6.87 7.96 -13.09
CA ALA A 80 8.25 7.81 -12.61
C ALA A 80 8.79 9.07 -11.89
N ALA A 81 8.15 10.23 -12.05
CA ALA A 81 8.45 11.42 -11.28
C ALA A 81 8.10 11.27 -9.79
N GLY A 82 7.00 10.59 -9.48
CA GLY A 82 6.54 10.32 -8.10
C GLY A 82 7.01 8.97 -7.55
N ARG A 83 7.34 8.02 -8.44
CA ARG A 83 7.78 6.68 -8.05
C ARG A 83 8.98 6.22 -8.90
N PRO A 84 10.22 6.57 -8.51
CA PRO A 84 11.40 6.42 -9.38
C PRO A 84 11.69 5.00 -9.87
N LEU A 85 11.24 3.95 -9.17
CA LEU A 85 11.47 2.56 -9.59
C LEU A 85 10.81 2.19 -10.91
N LEU A 86 9.81 2.96 -11.35
CA LEU A 86 9.19 2.76 -12.67
C LEU A 86 10.19 2.95 -13.82
N ARG A 87 11.30 3.66 -13.60
CA ARG A 87 12.40 3.75 -14.59
C ARG A 87 13.07 2.40 -14.80
N ALA A 88 13.40 1.69 -13.72
CA ALA A 88 13.99 0.36 -13.79
C ALA A 88 13.02 -0.65 -14.44
N ALA A 89 11.72 -0.50 -14.18
CA ALA A 89 10.68 -1.31 -14.81
C ALA A 89 10.56 -1.07 -16.33
N LEU A 90 10.60 0.20 -16.76
CA LEU A 90 10.62 0.59 -18.19
C LEU A 90 11.84 0.02 -18.93
N GLU A 91 12.99 -0.05 -18.24
CA GLU A 91 14.22 -0.65 -18.76
C GLU A 91 14.23 -2.19 -18.68
N GLY A 92 13.22 -2.81 -18.06
CA GLY A 92 13.16 -4.26 -17.82
C GLY A 92 14.22 -4.77 -16.84
N ASN A 93 14.83 -3.88 -16.05
CA ASN A 93 15.89 -4.23 -15.11
C ASN A 93 15.31 -4.79 -13.80
N ARG A 94 14.94 -6.07 -13.84
CA ARG A 94 14.29 -6.78 -12.72
C ARG A 94 15.09 -6.72 -11.41
N ALA A 95 16.41 -6.92 -11.48
CA ALA A 95 17.25 -6.92 -10.29
C ALA A 95 17.29 -5.53 -9.60
N ALA A 96 17.40 -4.45 -10.38
CA ALA A 96 17.35 -3.10 -9.84
C ALA A 96 15.96 -2.78 -9.25
N LEU A 97 14.89 -3.23 -9.92
CA LEU A 97 13.52 -3.04 -9.49
C LEU A 97 13.23 -3.74 -8.14
N GLU A 98 13.67 -4.99 -7.97
CA GLU A 98 13.51 -5.73 -6.71
C GLU A 98 14.21 -5.03 -5.55
N LEU A 99 15.42 -4.52 -5.78
CA LEU A 99 16.16 -3.76 -4.78
C LEU A 99 15.41 -2.47 -4.39
N GLN A 100 14.86 -1.76 -5.37
CA GLN A 100 14.10 -0.53 -5.13
C GLN A 100 12.77 -0.79 -4.42
N LEU A 101 12.06 -1.87 -4.74
CA LEU A 101 10.85 -2.29 -4.03
C LEU A 101 11.14 -2.64 -2.56
N ALA A 102 12.24 -3.35 -2.30
CA ALA A 102 12.68 -3.63 -0.94
C ALA A 102 13.01 -2.34 -0.17
N GLN A 103 13.64 -1.37 -0.83
CA GLN A 103 13.93 -0.06 -0.25
C GLN A 103 12.65 0.74 0.06
N GLU A 104 11.68 0.79 -0.86
CA GLU A 104 10.36 1.41 -0.60
C GLU A 104 9.67 0.79 0.62
N GLN A 105 9.74 -0.54 0.76
CA GLN A 105 9.17 -1.24 1.91
C GLN A 105 9.86 -0.83 3.22
N ILE A 106 11.20 -0.71 3.23
CA ILE A 106 11.98 -0.28 4.40
C ILE A 106 11.62 1.16 4.79
N GLU A 107 11.55 2.06 3.82
CA GLU A 107 11.20 3.46 4.00
C GLU A 107 9.78 3.64 4.52
N GLY A 108 8.81 2.93 3.94
CA GLY A 108 7.41 2.94 4.39
C GLY A 108 7.29 2.51 5.86
N LYS A 109 7.99 1.43 6.25
CA LYS A 109 8.04 1.00 7.65
C LYS A 109 8.69 2.04 8.57
N ALA A 110 9.73 2.72 8.11
CA ALA A 110 10.41 3.75 8.89
C ALA A 110 9.50 4.97 9.13
N ALA A 111 8.83 5.46 8.09
CA ALA A 111 7.86 6.54 8.17
C ALA A 111 6.70 6.19 9.13
N ASP A 112 6.19 4.96 9.05
CA ASP A 112 5.17 4.46 9.98
C ASP A 112 5.65 4.48 11.43
N ARG A 113 6.86 3.99 11.70
CA ARG A 113 7.42 4.01 13.06
C ARG A 113 7.52 5.43 13.61
N GLN A 114 7.94 6.39 12.78
CA GLN A 114 8.06 7.80 13.14
C GLN A 114 6.69 8.41 13.42
N TYR A 115 5.71 8.21 12.55
CA TYR A 115 4.33 8.68 12.72
C TYR A 115 3.71 8.19 14.04
N TRP A 116 3.94 6.92 14.38
CA TRP A 116 3.35 6.31 15.58
C TRP A 116 4.10 6.59 16.88
N ALA A 117 5.34 7.08 16.82
CA ALA A 117 6.13 7.37 18.01
C ALA A 117 5.45 8.36 18.98
N PRO A 118 4.91 9.53 18.56
CA PRO A 118 4.21 10.43 19.47
C PRO A 118 2.89 9.84 20.01
N LEU A 119 2.08 9.23 19.15
CA LEU A 119 0.79 8.64 19.54
C LEU A 119 0.95 7.56 20.61
N ARG A 120 1.98 6.72 20.50
CA ARG A 120 2.26 5.70 21.53
C ARG A 120 2.68 6.32 22.86
N ARG A 121 3.40 7.45 22.84
CA ARG A 121 3.78 8.16 24.08
C ARG A 121 2.56 8.73 24.79
N GLU A 122 1.63 9.32 24.05
CA GLU A 122 0.38 9.85 24.61
C GLU A 122 -0.48 8.75 25.23
N LEU A 123 -0.63 7.61 24.53
CA LEU A 123 -1.37 6.46 25.05
C LEU A 123 -0.75 5.90 26.34
N GLU A 124 0.58 5.85 26.42
CA GLU A 124 1.24 5.38 27.64
C GLU A 124 1.07 6.37 28.81
N ALA A 125 1.12 7.68 28.54
CA ALA A 125 0.84 8.70 29.55
C ALA A 125 -0.60 8.57 30.11
N MET A 126 -1.58 8.34 29.23
CA MET A 126 -2.97 8.09 29.63
C MET A 126 -3.11 6.83 30.50
N ARG A 127 -2.43 5.74 30.15
CA ARG A 127 -2.43 4.50 30.94
C ARG A 127 -1.82 4.69 32.32
N GLN A 128 -0.73 5.46 32.42
CA GLN A 128 -0.09 5.78 33.69
C GLN A 128 -1.02 6.60 34.59
N GLU A 129 -1.69 7.61 34.03
CA GLU A 129 -2.64 8.44 34.76
C GLU A 129 -3.85 7.62 35.27
N HIS A 130 -4.38 6.70 34.47
CA HIS A 130 -5.45 5.81 34.89
C HIS A 130 -5.04 4.94 36.08
N ARG A 131 -3.88 4.26 35.98
CA ARG A 131 -3.34 3.43 37.07
C ARG A 131 -3.11 4.23 38.35
N ARG A 132 -2.70 5.50 38.24
CA ARG A 132 -2.51 6.39 39.39
C ARG A 132 -3.85 6.70 40.08
N ARG A 133 -4.92 6.92 39.31
CA ARG A 133 -6.26 7.20 39.84
C ARG A 133 -6.91 5.99 40.51
N GLU A 134 -6.65 4.78 40.03
CA GLU A 134 -7.19 3.54 40.64
C GLU A 134 -6.51 3.16 41.96
N ASN A 135 -5.28 3.63 42.18
CA ASN A 135 -4.50 3.35 43.40
C ASN A 135 -4.59 4.46 44.46
N THR A 136 -5.40 5.51 44.25
CA THR A 136 -5.64 6.61 45.20
C THR A 136 -7.08 6.57 45.68
#